data_AF-A0A4D6MIK1-F1
#
_entry.id   AF-A0A4D6MIK1-F1
#
_cell.length_a   1.000
_cell.length_b   1.000
_cell.length_c   1.000
_cell.angle_alpha   90.00
_cell.angle_beta   90.00
_cell.angle_gamma   90.00
#
_symmetry.space_group_name_H-M   'P 1'
#
loop_
_entity.id
_entity.type
_entity.pdbx_description
1 polymer ?
#
loop_
_entity_poly.entity_id
_entity_poly.type
_entity_poly.pdbx_seq_one_letter_code
_entity_poly.pdbx_strand_id
1 'polypeptide(L)'
;MTSMQVLQEIWTEARSLEMEDLWTLMLKPTAMLFDALESNNDDHVIRLLLHRAEIMIVLKDTSGQNLLHLLILHQRYDIVEEFKMNNLSKYSPEDVDVEGHNVLHLDPLWPSQFRSVLD
;
A
#
# COMPACT_ATOMS: atom_id res chain seq x y z
N MET A 1 2.33 14.74 30.61
CA MET A 1 1.81 13.60 29.85
C MET A 1 3.01 12.84 29.29
N THR A 2 3.17 11.56 29.63
CA THR A 2 4.26 10.72 29.13
C THR A 2 3.86 10.08 27.79
N SER A 3 4.82 9.65 26.99
CA SER A 3 4.54 8.95 25.72
C SER A 3 3.65 7.72 25.92
N MET A 4 3.79 7.02 27.07
CA MET A 4 2.94 5.88 27.42
C MET A 4 1.49 6.29 27.71
N GLN A 5 1.27 7.43 28.36
CA GLN A 5 -0.08 7.94 28.63
C GLN A 5 -0.78 8.33 27.32
N VAL A 6 -0.05 8.95 26.39
CA VAL A 6 -0.58 9.26 25.05
C VAL A 6 -0.97 8.00 24.30
N LEU A 7 -0.12 6.96 24.30
CA LEU A 7 -0.45 5.69 23.66
C LEU A 7 -1.67 5.01 24.29
N GLN A 8 -1.82 5.07 25.61
CA GLN A 8 -2.98 4.53 26.31
C GLN A 8 -4.27 5.28 25.96
N GLU A 9 -4.22 6.60 25.84
CA GLU A 9 -5.36 7.42 25.41
C GLU A 9 -5.74 7.11 23.97
N ILE A 10 -4.77 7.09 23.04
CA ILE A 10 -5.01 6.72 21.63
C ILE A 10 -5.60 5.33 21.52
N TRP A 11 -5.07 4.35 22.28
CA TRP A 11 -5.58 2.98 22.26
C TRP A 11 -7.00 2.86 22.80
N THR A 12 -7.32 3.64 23.84
CA THR A 12 -8.67 3.67 24.43
C THR A 12 -9.66 4.28 23.46
N GLU A 13 -9.29 5.39 22.82
CA GLU A 13 -10.10 6.05 21.81
C GLU A 13 -10.32 5.12 20.60
N ALA A 14 -9.25 4.52 20.07
CA ALA A 14 -9.31 3.58 18.96
C ALA A 14 -10.22 2.37 19.26
N ARG A 15 -10.20 1.83 20.48
CA ARG A 15 -11.09 0.72 20.87
C ARG A 15 -12.56 1.10 20.97
N SER A 16 -12.86 2.40 21.09
CA SER A 16 -14.23 2.89 21.21
C SER A 16 -14.89 3.18 19.86
N LEU A 17 -14.10 3.23 18.79
CA LEU A 17 -14.57 3.49 17.44
C LEU A 17 -15.19 2.24 16.80
N GLU A 18 -16.17 2.46 15.93
CA GLU A 18 -16.66 1.40 15.06
C GLU A 18 -15.56 1.00 14.06
N MET A 19 -15.62 -0.26 13.59
CA MET A 19 -14.63 -0.78 12.65
C MET A 19 -14.54 0.09 11.39
N GLU A 20 -15.67 0.60 10.89
CA GLU A 20 -15.71 1.47 9.70
C GLU A 20 -15.05 2.84 9.92
N ASP A 21 -15.12 3.40 11.13
CA ASP A 21 -14.45 4.65 11.48
C ASP A 21 -12.94 4.44 11.68
N LEU A 22 -12.55 3.33 12.32
CA LEU A 22 -11.16 2.89 12.35
C LEU A 22 -10.62 2.72 10.93
N TRP A 23 -11.43 2.18 10.02
CA TRP A 23 -11.06 2.03 8.62
C TRP A 23 -10.91 3.39 7.96
N THR A 24 -11.85 4.30 8.11
CA THR A 24 -11.71 5.66 7.57
C THR A 24 -10.45 6.36 8.09
N LEU A 25 -10.06 6.13 9.34
CA LEU A 25 -8.85 6.69 9.92
C LEU A 25 -7.56 6.02 9.41
N MET A 26 -7.58 4.71 9.17
CA MET A 26 -6.43 3.97 8.61
C MET A 26 -6.32 4.03 7.07
N LEU A 27 -7.44 4.21 6.38
CA LEU A 27 -7.58 4.21 4.91
C LEU A 27 -7.59 5.61 4.29
N LYS A 28 -7.64 6.68 5.12
CA LYS A 28 -7.06 7.96 4.69
C LYS A 28 -5.67 7.71 4.10
N PRO A 29 -5.18 8.56 3.18
CA PRO A 29 -3.81 8.45 2.71
C PRO A 29 -2.91 8.53 3.94
N THR A 30 -2.48 7.38 4.45
CA THR A 30 -1.71 7.30 5.67
C THR A 30 -0.35 7.76 5.21
N ALA A 31 -0.04 9.03 5.48
CA ALA A 31 1.30 9.56 5.28
C ALA A 31 2.34 8.57 5.80
N MET A 32 2.03 7.85 6.89
CA MET A 32 2.80 6.72 7.41
C MET A 32 3.02 5.54 6.43
N LEU A 33 2.03 5.13 5.63
CA LEU A 33 2.20 4.09 4.61
C LEU A 33 3.05 4.59 3.45
N PHE A 34 2.80 5.81 2.96
CA PHE A 34 3.63 6.41 1.91
C PHE A 34 5.07 6.63 2.38
N ASP A 35 5.25 7.20 3.58
CA ASP A 35 6.56 7.32 4.24
C ASP A 35 7.23 5.95 4.38
N ALA A 36 6.49 4.90 4.78
CA ALA A 36 7.04 3.54 4.90
C ALA A 36 7.47 2.95 3.55
N LEU A 37 6.71 3.21 2.48
CA LEU A 37 7.03 2.82 1.11
C LEU A 37 8.26 3.57 0.59
N GLU A 38 8.45 4.82 0.98
CA GLU A 38 9.63 5.62 0.61
C GLU A 38 10.87 5.31 1.46
N SER A 39 10.71 5.01 2.76
CA SER A 39 11.79 5.03 3.76
C SER A 39 12.68 3.78 3.80
N ASN A 40 12.27 2.67 3.20
CA ASN A 40 12.90 1.34 3.28
C ASN A 40 13.12 0.80 4.70
N ASN A 41 12.42 1.36 5.70
CA ASN A 41 12.63 1.03 7.11
C ASN A 41 11.42 0.43 7.81
N ASP A 42 10.27 0.33 7.13
CA ASP A 42 8.99 0.05 7.78
C ASP A 42 8.16 -1.04 7.08
N ASP A 43 8.83 -2.09 6.57
CA ASP A 43 8.16 -3.22 5.90
C ASP A 43 7.10 -3.89 6.78
N HIS A 44 7.26 -3.86 8.11
CA HIS A 44 6.25 -4.36 9.03
C HIS A 44 4.94 -3.56 8.96
N VAL A 45 5.03 -2.23 8.84
CA VAL A 45 3.85 -1.35 8.69
C VAL A 45 3.17 -1.64 7.36
N ILE A 46 3.95 -1.78 6.29
CA ILE A 46 3.44 -2.15 4.96
C ILE A 46 2.71 -3.49 5.04
N ARG A 47 3.36 -4.54 5.56
CA ARG A 47 2.77 -5.89 5.69
C ARG A 47 1.50 -5.92 6.54
N LEU A 48 1.46 -5.15 7.63
CA LEU A 48 0.27 -5.03 8.48
C LEU A 48 -0.93 -4.48 7.71
N LEU A 49 -0.69 -3.48 6.87
CA LEU A 49 -1.72 -2.84 6.06
C LEU A 49 -2.13 -3.73 4.86
N LEU A 50 -1.19 -4.44 4.24
CA LEU A 50 -1.45 -5.33 3.10
C LEU A 50 -2.24 -6.61 3.44
N HIS A 51 -2.30 -7.03 4.70
CA HIS A 51 -3.17 -8.13 5.14
C HIS A 51 -4.68 -7.84 4.92
N ARG A 52 -5.04 -6.65 4.46
CA ARG A 52 -6.40 -6.24 4.12
C ARG A 52 -6.48 -5.94 2.61
N ALA A 53 -7.13 -6.84 1.87
CA ALA A 53 -7.20 -6.80 0.40
C ALA A 53 -7.84 -5.51 -0.16
N GLU A 54 -8.71 -4.84 0.59
CA GLU A 54 -9.44 -3.64 0.17
C GLU A 54 -8.53 -2.39 0.08
N ILE A 55 -7.47 -2.33 0.90
CA ILE A 55 -6.51 -1.19 0.91
C ILE A 55 -5.76 -1.08 -0.41
N MET A 56 -5.50 -2.24 -1.02
CA MET A 56 -4.67 -2.35 -2.21
C MET A 56 -5.23 -1.63 -3.45
N ILE A 57 -6.56 -1.53 -3.54
CA ILE A 57 -7.25 -1.02 -4.73
C ILE A 57 -7.75 0.41 -4.47
N VAL A 58 -8.18 0.69 -3.24
CA VAL A 58 -8.81 1.98 -2.89
C VAL A 58 -7.78 3.07 -2.65
N LEU A 59 -6.60 2.73 -2.11
CA LEU A 59 -5.60 3.71 -1.75
C LEU A 59 -4.84 4.19 -2.99
N LYS A 60 -4.93 5.49 -3.27
CA LYS A 60 -4.14 6.19 -4.28
C LYS A 60 -3.39 7.35 -3.64
N ASP A 61 -2.16 7.60 -4.08
CA ASP A 61 -1.43 8.82 -3.72
C ASP A 61 -2.01 10.06 -4.42
N THR A 62 -1.39 11.22 -4.19
CA THR A 62 -1.80 12.47 -4.85
C THR A 62 -1.62 12.46 -6.37
N SER A 63 -0.81 11.54 -6.89
CA SER A 63 -0.59 11.30 -8.32
C SER A 63 -1.52 10.23 -8.89
N GLY A 64 -2.47 9.70 -8.11
CA GLY A 64 -3.38 8.64 -8.54
C GLY A 64 -2.73 7.25 -8.61
N GLN A 65 -1.49 7.10 -8.15
CA GLN A 65 -0.78 5.82 -8.10
C GLN A 65 -1.36 4.96 -6.98
N ASN A 66 -1.82 3.76 -7.33
CA ASN A 66 -2.24 2.79 -6.32
C ASN A 66 -1.04 2.13 -5.63
N LEU A 67 -1.33 1.33 -4.61
CA LEU A 67 -0.30 0.66 -3.80
C LEU A 67 0.66 -0.23 -4.60
N LEU A 68 0.18 -0.86 -5.68
CA LEU A 68 1.03 -1.70 -6.52
C LEU A 68 2.04 -0.87 -7.34
N HIS A 69 1.62 0.30 -7.87
CA HIS A 69 2.56 1.24 -8.51
C HIS A 69 3.69 1.60 -7.55
N LEU A 70 3.33 1.95 -6.31
CA LEU A 70 4.28 2.42 -5.31
C LEU A 70 5.23 1.31 -4.85
N LEU A 71 4.74 0.09 -4.63
CA LEU A 71 5.60 -1.05 -4.29
C LEU A 71 6.64 -1.34 -5.39
N ILE A 72 6.27 -1.22 -6.66
CA ILE A 72 7.18 -1.40 -7.79
C ILE A 72 8.17 -0.23 -7.88
N LEU A 73 7.68 1.00 -7.79
CA LEU A 73 8.50 2.23 -7.85
C LEU A 73 9.59 2.25 -6.78
N HIS A 74 9.24 1.82 -5.56
CA HIS A 74 10.15 1.75 -4.42
C HIS A 74 10.84 0.39 -4.25
N GLN A 75 10.77 -0.47 -5.27
CA GLN A 75 11.51 -1.73 -5.36
C GLN A 75 11.24 -2.72 -4.20
N ARG A 76 10.02 -2.70 -3.65
CA ARG A 76 9.55 -3.58 -2.55
C ARG A 76 9.06 -4.94 -3.06
N TYR A 77 9.89 -5.60 -3.86
CA TYR A 77 9.49 -6.82 -4.58
C TYR A 77 9.26 -8.04 -3.69
N ASP A 78 9.94 -8.11 -2.54
CA ASP A 78 9.75 -9.17 -1.55
C ASP A 78 8.31 -9.18 -1.02
N ILE A 79 7.74 -7.99 -0.81
CA ILE A 79 6.35 -7.80 -0.38
C ILE A 79 5.38 -8.16 -1.51
N VAL A 80 5.66 -7.74 -2.75
CA VAL A 80 4.88 -8.11 -3.94
C VAL A 80 4.80 -9.63 -4.10
N GLU A 81 5.92 -10.32 -3.90
CA GLU A 81 6.01 -11.78 -3.97
C GLU A 81 5.28 -12.47 -2.80
N GLU A 82 5.51 -12.02 -1.56
CA GLU A 82 4.90 -12.58 -0.36
C GLU A 82 3.37 -12.62 -0.44
N PHE A 83 2.78 -11.50 -0.87
CA PHE A 83 1.32 -11.38 -0.98
C PHE A 83 0.76 -11.89 -2.31
N LYS A 84 1.60 -12.45 -3.19
CA LYS A 84 1.21 -12.96 -4.52
C LYS A 84 0.44 -11.92 -5.33
N MET A 85 0.91 -10.67 -5.26
CA MET A 85 0.34 -9.54 -6.00
C MET A 85 0.66 -9.61 -7.50
N ASN A 86 1.46 -10.60 -7.89
CA ASN A 86 1.81 -10.94 -9.26
C ASN A 86 0.64 -11.53 -10.07
N ASN A 87 -0.50 -11.88 -9.48
CA ASN A 87 -1.75 -12.14 -10.22
C ASN A 87 -2.39 -10.81 -10.66
N LEU A 88 -1.67 -10.12 -11.54
CA LEU A 88 -1.92 -8.78 -12.07
C LEU A 88 -3.30 -8.59 -12.72
N SER A 89 -4.00 -9.68 -13.06
CA SER A 89 -5.35 -9.61 -13.65
C SER A 89 -6.39 -8.92 -12.75
N LYS A 90 -6.11 -8.76 -11.46
CA LYS A 90 -6.96 -7.99 -10.53
C LYS A 90 -6.57 -6.51 -10.41
N TYR A 91 -5.34 -6.13 -10.79
CA TYR A 91 -4.86 -4.76 -10.80
C TYR A 91 -4.91 -4.30 -12.26
N SER A 92 -6.14 -3.99 -12.68
CA SER A 92 -6.56 -3.84 -14.06
C SER A 92 -5.65 -2.87 -14.84
N PRO A 93 -5.43 -3.07 -16.16
CA PRO A 93 -4.91 -2.03 -17.05
C PRO A 93 -5.69 -0.70 -16.98
N GLU A 94 -6.92 -0.74 -16.45
CA GLU A 94 -7.81 0.39 -16.22
C GLU A 94 -7.46 1.20 -14.96
N ASP A 95 -6.70 0.64 -14.02
CA ASP A 95 -6.22 1.34 -12.83
C ASP A 95 -4.98 2.17 -13.17
N VAL A 96 -5.24 3.31 -13.80
CA VAL A 96 -4.23 4.28 -14.18
C VAL A 96 -4.05 5.38 -13.12
N ASP A 97 -2.84 5.94 -13.10
CA ASP A 97 -2.52 7.18 -12.41
C ASP A 97 -3.09 8.42 -13.15
N VAL A 98 -2.80 9.62 -12.66
CA VAL A 98 -3.29 10.87 -13.29
C VAL A 98 -2.74 11.12 -14.69
N GLU A 99 -1.64 10.47 -15.07
CA GLU A 99 -1.00 10.57 -16.38
C GLU A 99 -1.51 9.49 -17.35
N GLY A 100 -2.32 8.55 -16.88
CA GLY A 100 -2.81 7.43 -17.68
C GLY A 100 -1.88 6.21 -17.66
N HIS A 101 -0.87 6.20 -16.80
CA HIS A 101 0.04 5.08 -16.65
C HIS A 101 -0.55 4.05 -15.68
N ASN A 102 -0.57 2.79 -16.09
CA ASN A 102 -0.82 1.65 -15.22
C ASN A 102 0.51 0.97 -14.83
N VAL A 103 0.43 -0.04 -13.96
CA VAL A 103 1.61 -0.77 -13.44
C VAL A 103 2.48 -1.43 -14.52
N LEU A 104 1.95 -1.64 -15.73
CA LEU A 104 2.71 -2.18 -16.87
C LEU A 104 3.66 -1.14 -17.48
N HIS A 105 3.34 0.15 -17.36
CA HIS A 105 4.24 1.22 -17.81
C HIS A 105 5.52 1.28 -16.96
N LEU A 106 5.52 0.64 -15.79
CA LEU A 106 6.70 0.49 -14.94
C LEU A 106 7.57 -0.73 -15.32
N ASP A 107 7.28 -1.46 -16.41
CA ASP A 107 8.01 -2.67 -16.86
C ASP A 107 9.55 -2.61 -16.73
N PRO A 108 10.24 -1.51 -17.07
CA PRO A 108 11.69 -1.43 -16.90
C PRO A 108 12.17 -1.66 -15.47
N LEU A 109 11.33 -1.32 -14.48
CA LEU A 109 11.58 -1.50 -13.05
C LEU A 109 11.21 -2.91 -12.55
N TRP A 110 10.54 -3.74 -13.35
CA TRP A 110 10.18 -5.08 -12.88
C TRP A 110 11.39 -6.03 -12.90
N PRO A 111 11.63 -6.78 -11.81
CA PRO A 111 12.58 -7.87 -11.80
C PRO A 111 12.20 -8.91 -12.86
N SER A 112 13.21 -9.51 -13.50
CA SER A 112 13.02 -10.45 -14.61
C SER A 112 12.03 -11.59 -14.31
N GLN A 113 11.96 -12.04 -13.06
CA GLN A 113 11.03 -13.09 -12.61
C GLN A 113 9.54 -12.74 -12.72
N PHE A 114 9.20 -11.46 -12.86
CA PHE A 114 7.81 -11.00 -13.00
C PHE A 114 7.41 -10.68 -14.44
N ARG A 115 8.38 -10.61 -15.36
CA ARG A 115 8.13 -10.26 -16.77
C ARG A 115 7.40 -11.37 -17.54
N SER A 116 7.46 -12.61 -17.07
CA SER A 116 6.74 -13.75 -17.67
C SER A 116 5.22 -13.72 -17.49
N VAL A 117 4.69 -12.70 -16.80
CA VAL A 117 3.23 -12.50 -16.59
C VAL A 117 2.66 -11.51 -17.60
N LEU A 118 3.51 -10.88 -18.42
CA LEU A 118 3.14 -9.84 -19.39
C LEU A 118 2.95 -10.38 -20.83
N ASP A 119 3.27 -11.66 -21.06
CA ASP A 119 3.06 -12.41 -22.30
C ASP A 119 1.86 -13.37 -22.18
#